data_AF-A0A849QNZ9-F1
#
_entry.id   AF-A0A849QNZ9-F1
#
_cell.length_a   1.000
_cell.length_b   1.000
_cell.length_c   1.000
_cell.angle_alpha   90.00
_cell.angle_beta   90.00
_cell.angle_gamma   90.00
#
_symmetry.space_group_name_H-M   'P 1'
#
loop_
_entity.id
_entity.type
_entity.pdbx_description
1 polymer ?
#
loop_
_entity_poly.entity_id
_entity_poly.type
_entity_poly.pdbx_seq_one_letter_code
_entity_poly.pdbx_strand_id
1 'polypeptide(L)'
;MALDFITLNGLAILVVAIAAFIAVYYFLKVAKYLIVNSIVGLILLFISNIVIGMLNMGFSVDINWVSILICAVGGIPGVIIVILLGLLNVPLVPL
;
A
#
# COMPACT_ATOMS: atom_id res chain seq x y z
N MET A 1 49.01 -7.77 7.14
CA MET A 1 48.09 -8.92 7.32
C MET A 1 47.05 -8.67 8.42
N ALA A 2 47.41 -8.40 9.69
CA ALA A 2 46.39 -8.06 10.71
C ALA A 2 45.77 -6.66 10.54
N LEU A 3 46.55 -5.69 10.02
CA LEU A 3 46.11 -4.32 9.74
C LEU A 3 45.05 -4.24 8.62
N ASP A 4 45.14 -5.09 7.60
CA ASP A 4 44.21 -5.12 6.45
C ASP A 4 42.82 -5.65 6.85
N PHE A 5 42.75 -6.59 7.79
CA PHE A 5 41.47 -7.13 8.29
C PHE A 5 40.70 -6.13 9.15
N ILE A 6 41.38 -5.33 9.97
CA ILE A 6 40.74 -4.31 10.82
C ILE A 6 40.18 -3.16 9.98
N THR A 7 40.92 -2.71 8.96
CA THR A 7 40.47 -1.64 8.06
C THR A 7 39.36 -2.10 7.11
N LEU A 8 39.42 -3.33 6.59
CA LEU A 8 38.36 -3.92 5.78
C LEU A 8 37.06 -4.11 6.57
N ASN A 9 37.13 -4.62 7.80
CA ASN A 9 35.97 -4.76 8.67
C ASN A 9 35.39 -3.39 9.06
N GLY A 10 36.25 -2.41 9.36
CA GLY A 10 35.83 -1.04 9.65
C GLY A 10 35.08 -0.39 8.48
N LEU A 11 35.59 -0.54 7.25
CA LEU A 11 34.91 -0.09 6.04
C LEU A 11 33.58 -0.82 5.82
N ALA A 12 33.54 -2.14 6.02
CA ALA A 12 32.32 -2.94 5.85
C ALA A 12 31.21 -2.50 6.80
N ILE A 13 31.53 -2.25 8.07
CA ILE A 13 30.57 -1.77 9.07
C ILE A 13 30.08 -0.36 8.71
N LEU A 14 30.96 0.51 8.20
CA LEU A 14 30.59 1.86 7.74
C LEU A 14 29.61 1.79 6.56
N VAL A 15 29.89 0.94 5.56
CA VAL A 15 29.03 0.77 4.37
C VAL A 15 27.65 0.22 4.77
N VAL A 16 27.61 -0.77 5.67
CA VAL A 16 26.34 -1.32 6.19
C VAL A 16 25.57 -0.27 6.98
N ALA A 17 26.24 0.54 7.81
CA ALA A 17 25.59 1.60 8.56
C ALA A 17 24.97 2.67 7.64
N ILE A 18 25.67 3.08 6.59
CA ILE A 18 25.16 4.04 5.60
C ILE A 18 23.98 3.42 4.82
N ALA A 19 24.09 2.16 4.39
CA ALA A 19 23.02 1.46 3.69
C ALA A 19 21.77 1.33 4.58
N ALA A 20 21.93 0.98 5.85
CA ALA A 20 20.84 0.94 6.82
C ALA A 20 20.19 2.31 7.01
N PHE A 21 20.98 3.38 7.10
CA PHE A 21 20.45 4.74 7.22
C PHE A 21 19.65 5.17 5.99
N ILE A 22 20.13 4.85 4.79
CA ILE A 22 19.41 5.09 3.53
C ILE A 22 18.11 4.28 3.48
N ALA A 23 18.15 3.01 3.89
CA ALA A 23 16.97 2.16 3.94
C ALA A 23 15.91 2.71 4.89
N VAL A 24 16.29 3.14 6.10
CA VAL A 24 15.37 3.77 7.05
C VAL A 24 14.81 5.09 6.51
N TYR A 25 15.66 5.93 5.90
CA TYR A 25 15.21 7.19 5.31
C TYR A 25 14.17 6.97 4.21
N TYR A 26 14.39 6.00 3.33
CA TYR A 26 13.42 5.61 2.30
C TYR A 26 12.13 5.05 2.92
N PHE A 27 12.24 4.21 3.95
CA PHE A 27 11.09 3.62 4.64
C PHE A 27 10.20 4.69 5.28
N LEU A 28 10.80 5.68 5.94
CA LEU A 28 10.07 6.81 6.51
C LEU A 28 9.39 7.67 5.43
N LYS A 29 10.01 7.79 4.25
CA LYS A 29 9.44 8.53 3.12
C LYS A 29 8.25 7.78 2.51
N VAL A 30 8.33 6.45 2.41
CA VAL A 30 7.24 5.58 1.94
C VAL A 30 6.05 5.62 2.90
N ALA A 31 6.28 5.66 4.21
CA ALA A 31 5.21 5.75 5.20
C ALA A 31 4.35 7.02 5.03
N LYS A 32 4.95 8.16 4.71
CA LYS A 32 4.19 9.39 4.39
C LYS A 32 3.36 9.24 3.12
N TYR A 33 3.90 8.55 2.12
CA TYR A 33 3.19 8.30 0.86
C TYR A 33 2.02 7.33 1.05
N LEU A 34 2.17 6.31 1.91
CA LEU A 34 1.11 5.38 2.28
C LEU A 34 -0.11 6.10 2.89
N ILE A 35 0.11 7.11 3.73
CA ILE A 35 -0.98 7.87 4.35
C ILE A 35 -1.81 8.60 3.28
N VAL A 36 -1.16 9.32 2.37
CA VAL A 36 -1.87 10.05 1.31
C VAL A 36 -2.55 9.09 0.34
N ASN A 37 -1.87 8.01 -0.06
CA ASN A 37 -2.41 7.01 -0.97
C ASN A 37 -3.61 6.25 -0.36
N SER A 38 -3.55 5.96 0.94
CA SER A 38 -4.66 5.37 1.70
C SER A 38 -5.87 6.31 1.77
N ILE A 39 -5.66 7.59 2.07
CA ILE A 39 -6.75 8.58 2.12
C ILE A 39 -7.41 8.70 0.75
N VAL A 40 -6.63 8.84 -0.33
CA VAL A 40 -7.17 8.93 -1.70
C VAL A 40 -7.90 7.63 -2.08
N GLY A 41 -7.34 6.47 -1.77
CA GLY A 41 -7.96 5.17 -2.03
C GLY A 41 -9.28 4.99 -1.29
N LEU A 42 -9.34 5.34 0.00
CA LEU A 42 -10.56 5.25 0.80
C LEU A 42 -11.65 6.21 0.31
N ILE A 43 -11.27 7.45 -0.04
CA ILE A 43 -12.20 8.43 -0.61
C ILE A 43 -12.78 7.89 -1.93
N LEU A 44 -11.94 7.35 -2.82
CA LEU A 44 -12.39 6.79 -4.08
C LEU A 44 -13.28 5.53 -3.91
N LEU A 45 -12.96 4.67 -2.95
CA LEU A 45 -13.78 3.50 -2.60
C LEU A 45 -15.19 3.93 -2.18
N PHE A 46 -15.26 4.94 -1.30
CA PHE A 46 -16.52 5.47 -0.79
C PHE A 46 -17.35 6.13 -1.89
N ILE A 47 -16.70 6.96 -2.73
CA ILE A 47 -17.33 7.57 -3.91
C ILE A 47 -17.84 6.49 -4.87
N SER A 48 -17.05 5.44 -5.13
CA SER A 48 -17.49 4.36 -6.02
C SER A 48 -18.73 3.65 -5.50
N ASN A 49 -18.79 3.31 -4.21
CA ASN A 49 -19.99 2.71 -3.62
C ASN A 49 -21.22 3.62 -3.80
N ILE A 50 -21.10 4.91 -3.50
CA ILE A 50 -22.20 5.87 -3.65
C ILE A 50 -22.62 6.01 -5.12
N VAL A 51 -21.66 6.22 -6.02
CA VAL A 51 -21.92 6.42 -7.45
C VAL A 51 -22.59 5.19 -8.07
N ILE A 52 -22.10 3.99 -7.74
CA ILE A 52 -22.64 2.72 -8.22
C ILE A 52 -24.05 2.48 -7.65
N GLY A 53 -24.26 2.72 -6.35
CA GLY A 53 -25.57 2.64 -5.72
C GLY A 53 -26.58 3.63 -6.28
N MET A 54 -26.14 4.84 -6.63
CA MET A 54 -26.98 5.88 -7.22
C MET A 54 -27.30 5.63 -8.70
N LEU A 55 -26.36 5.05 -9.46
CA LEU A 55 -26.54 4.71 -10.88
C LEU A 55 -27.30 3.40 -11.12
N ASN A 56 -27.64 2.63 -10.07
CA ASN A 56 -28.26 1.31 -10.19
C ASN A 56 -27.51 0.39 -11.17
N MET A 57 -26.19 0.57 -11.25
CA MET A 57 -25.31 -0.38 -11.91
C MET A 57 -25.45 -1.68 -11.12
N GLY A 58 -25.97 -2.75 -11.72
CA GLY A 58 -26.34 -4.01 -11.06
C GLY A 58 -25.19 -4.83 -10.44
N PHE A 59 -24.22 -4.15 -9.83
CA PHE A 59 -23.15 -4.70 -9.02
C PHE A 59 -22.94 -3.80 -7.80
N SER A 60 -22.66 -4.38 -6.63
CA SER A 60 -22.32 -3.63 -5.42
C SER A 60 -20.81 -3.66 -5.21
N VAL A 61 -20.22 -2.50 -4.92
CA VAL A 61 -18.88 -2.46 -4.32
C VAL A 61 -19.07 -2.52 -2.81
N ASP A 62 -18.95 -3.72 -2.24
CA ASP A 62 -19.09 -3.88 -0.80
C ASP A 62 -17.95 -3.19 -0.05
N ILE A 63 -18.32 -2.21 0.77
CA ILE A 63 -17.43 -1.61 1.76
C ILE A 63 -17.34 -2.60 2.91
N ASN A 64 -16.26 -3.37 2.92
CA ASN A 64 -15.93 -4.35 3.94
C ASN A 64 -14.53 -4.05 4.48
N TRP A 65 -14.19 -4.61 5.64
CA TRP A 65 -12.86 -4.51 6.24
C TRP A 65 -11.75 -4.91 5.26
N VAL A 66 -12.00 -5.90 4.41
CA VAL A 66 -11.06 -6.36 3.38
C VAL A 66 -10.85 -5.32 2.27
N SER A 67 -11.91 -4.74 1.72
CA SER A 67 -11.81 -3.73 0.65
C SER A 67 -11.17 -2.42 1.15
N ILE A 68 -11.46 -2.05 2.40
CA ILE A 68 -10.81 -0.96 3.13
C ILE A 68 -9.30 -1.24 3.28
N LEU A 69 -8.91 -2.46 3.67
CA LEU A 69 -7.49 -2.83 3.83
C LEU A 69 -6.74 -2.83 2.50
N ILE A 70 -7.34 -3.40 1.44
CA ILE A 70 -6.75 -3.43 0.10
C ILE A 70 -6.57 -2.00 -0.44
N CYS A 71 -7.56 -1.12 -0.24
CA CYS A 71 -7.44 0.28 -0.63
C CYS A 71 -6.50 1.08 0.28
N ALA A 72 -6.35 0.74 1.57
CA ALA A 72 -5.42 1.43 2.44
C ALA A 72 -3.95 1.07 2.13
N VAL A 73 -3.69 -0.19 1.76
CA VAL A 73 -2.33 -0.68 1.42
C VAL A 73 -1.97 -0.35 -0.02
N GLY A 74 -2.90 -0.56 -0.95
CA GLY A 74 -2.70 -0.32 -2.38
C GLY A 74 -2.99 1.13 -2.80
N GLY A 75 -3.92 1.83 -2.14
CA GLY A 75 -4.42 3.14 -2.54
C GLY A 75 -5.18 3.09 -3.87
N ILE A 76 -4.79 3.94 -4.81
CA ILE A 76 -5.41 4.04 -6.14
C ILE A 76 -5.47 2.67 -6.86
N PRO A 77 -4.37 1.90 -7.02
CA PRO A 77 -4.46 0.58 -7.63
C PRO A 77 -5.33 -0.40 -6.84
N GLY A 78 -5.45 -0.25 -5.51
CA GLY A 78 -6.34 -1.07 -4.69
C GLY A 78 -7.81 -0.85 -5.03
N VAL A 79 -8.22 0.40 -5.22
CA VAL A 79 -9.58 0.76 -5.65
C VAL A 79 -9.92 0.15 -6.99
N ILE A 80 -9.00 0.21 -7.95
CA ILE A 80 -9.23 -0.32 -9.31
C ILE A 80 -9.58 -1.82 -9.23
N ILE A 81 -8.85 -2.58 -8.41
CA ILE A 81 -9.10 -4.02 -8.22
C ILE A 81 -10.47 -4.25 -7.57
N VAL A 82 -10.82 -3.46 -6.55
CA VAL A 82 -12.10 -3.62 -5.85
C VAL A 82 -13.29 -3.28 -6.75
N ILE A 83 -13.20 -2.21 -7.55
CA ILE A 83 -14.24 -1.86 -8.53
C ILE A 83 -14.36 -2.97 -9.58
N LEU A 84 -13.23 -3.52 -10.05
CA LEU A 84 -13.23 -4.60 -11.02
C LEU A 84 -13.87 -5.88 -10.46
N LEU A 85 -13.62 -6.22 -9.20
CA LEU A 85 -14.29 -7.33 -8.52
C LEU A 85 -15.80 -7.09 -8.35
N GLY A 86 -16.19 -5.86 -8.04
CA GLY A 86 -17.59 -5.43 -8.05
C GLY A 86 -18.23 -5.71 -9.41
N LEU A 87 -17.59 -5.31 -10.51
CA LEU A 87 -18.08 -5.55 -11.87
C LEU A 87 -18.25 -7.05 -12.19
N LEU A 88 -17.37 -7.91 -11.66
CA LEU A 88 -17.49 -9.37 -11.79
C LEU A 88 -18.56 -10.00 -10.87
N ASN A 89 -19.26 -9.20 -10.04
CA ASN A 89 -20.21 -9.67 -9.02
C ASN A 89 -19.61 -10.71 -8.05
N VAL A 90 -18.30 -10.65 -7.82
CA VAL A 90 -17.62 -11.52 -6.84
C VAL A 90 -17.63 -10.82 -5.48
N PRO A 91 -18.37 -11.32 -4.48
CA PRO A 91 -18.42 -10.68 -3.17
C PRO A 91 -17.05 -10.78 -2.50
N LEU A 92 -16.52 -9.65 -2.03
CA LEU A 92 -15.32 -9.56 -1.17
C LEU A 92 -15.63 -9.95 0.30
N VAL A 93 -16.50 -10.94 0.48
CA VAL A 93 -16.89 -11.48 1.79
C VAL A 93 -15.81 -12.42 2.30
N PRO A 94 -15.31 -12.28 3.55
CA PRO A 94 -14.67 -13.39 4.23
C PRO A 94 -15.75 -14.42 4.54
N LEU A 95 -15.62 -15.62 3.97
CA LEU A 95 -16.42 -16.80 4.32
C LEU A 95 -16.60 -16.96 5.83
#